data_AF-B4WLT6-F1
#
_entry.id   AF-B4WLT6-F1
#
_cell.length_a   1.000
_cell.length_b   1.000
_cell.length_c   1.000
_cell.angle_alpha   90.00
_cell.angle_beta   90.00
_cell.angle_gamma   90.00
#
_symmetry.space_group_name_H-M   'P 1'
#
loop_
_entity.id
_entity.type
_entity.pdbx_description
1 polymer ?
#
loop_
_entity_poly.entity_id
_entity_poly.type
_entity_poly.pdbx_seq_one_letter_code
_entity_poly.pdbx_strand_id
1 'polypeptide(L)'
;MAHLLDALDEGTDIGHYGRLTLAMVGQYFADEEALVSQLQKDKDFSEEEARSLYQQVASKQYSPPSRESILEWQSKQDFQICPDPEDPDAGNVYQDLTFPQSVYESISEYNEEKS
;
A
#
# COMPACT_ATOMS: atom_id res chain seq x y z
N MET A 1 -2.46 7.62 -3.07
CA MET A 1 -3.36 6.49 -3.46
C MET A 1 -3.98 6.62 -4.83
N ALA A 2 -4.52 7.78 -5.22
CA ALA A 2 -5.14 7.96 -6.55
C ALA A 2 -4.21 7.49 -7.69
N HIS A 3 -2.96 7.94 -7.68
CA HIS A 3 -1.92 7.53 -8.64
C HIS A 3 -1.79 6.00 -8.85
N LEU A 4 -1.85 5.19 -7.78
CA LEU A 4 -1.77 3.72 -7.91
C LEU A 4 -3.02 3.15 -8.59
N LEU A 5 -4.20 3.68 -8.25
CA LEU A 5 -5.47 3.22 -8.84
C LEU A 5 -5.59 3.64 -10.30
N ASP A 6 -5.20 4.87 -10.62
CA ASP A 6 -5.17 5.39 -11.98
C ASP A 6 -4.20 4.57 -12.85
N ALA A 7 -3.01 4.26 -12.33
CA ALA A 7 -2.04 3.40 -13.03
C ALA A 7 -2.61 2.00 -13.33
N LEU A 8 -3.33 1.40 -12.38
CA LEU A 8 -3.99 0.11 -12.56
C LEU A 8 -5.13 0.18 -13.59
N ASP A 9 -5.94 1.25 -13.56
CA ASP A 9 -7.01 1.47 -14.54
C ASP A 9 -6.45 1.67 -15.96
N GLU A 10 -5.24 2.18 -16.09
CA GLU A 10 -4.50 2.31 -17.35
C GLU A 10 -3.80 1.00 -17.79
N GLY A 11 -3.81 -0.04 -16.94
CA GLY A 11 -3.14 -1.33 -17.20
C GLY A 11 -1.62 -1.27 -17.03
N THR A 12 -1.12 -0.30 -16.26
CA THR A 12 0.30 -0.17 -15.90
C THR A 12 0.67 -1.19 -14.83
N ASP A 13 1.85 -1.81 -14.98
CA ASP A 13 2.45 -2.66 -13.95
C ASP A 13 3.01 -1.78 -12.82
N ILE A 14 2.38 -1.83 -11.64
CA ILE A 14 2.77 -1.06 -10.45
C ILE A 14 3.87 -1.76 -9.63
N GLY A 15 4.29 -2.95 -10.05
CA GLY A 15 5.31 -3.76 -9.41
C GLY A 15 4.91 -4.30 -8.04
N HIS A 16 5.80 -5.11 -7.47
CA HIS A 16 5.56 -5.79 -6.19
C HIS A 16 5.25 -4.80 -5.05
N TYR A 17 6.03 -3.72 -4.92
CA TYR A 17 5.84 -2.77 -3.83
C TYR A 17 4.63 -1.86 -4.03
N GLY A 18 4.21 -1.61 -5.28
CA GLY A 18 2.95 -0.95 -5.58
C GLY A 18 1.76 -1.79 -5.11
N ARG A 19 1.73 -3.08 -5.48
CA ARG A 19 0.70 -4.05 -5.04
C ARG A 19 0.66 -4.16 -3.51
N LEU A 20 1.82 -4.27 -2.87
CA LEU A 20 1.91 -4.35 -1.40
C LEU A 20 1.40 -3.07 -0.73
N THR A 21 1.79 -1.89 -1.22
CA THR A 21 1.31 -0.61 -0.69
C THR A 21 -0.20 -0.48 -0.82
N LEU A 22 -0.76 -0.84 -1.98
CA LEU A 22 -2.20 -0.85 -2.22
C LEU A 22 -2.92 -1.80 -1.25
N ALA A 23 -2.40 -3.02 -1.04
CA ALA A 23 -3.01 -3.97 -0.10
C ALA A 23 -2.94 -3.49 1.36
N MET A 24 -1.79 -2.99 1.81
CA MET A 24 -1.58 -2.49 3.18
C MET A 24 -2.46 -1.29 3.52
N VAL A 25 -2.67 -0.38 2.58
CA VAL A 25 -3.53 0.79 2.76
C VAL A 25 -5.00 0.42 2.55
N GLY A 26 -5.29 -0.27 1.45
CA GLY A 26 -6.65 -0.53 0.98
C GLY A 26 -7.48 -1.42 1.91
N GLN A 27 -6.86 -2.34 2.67
CA GLN A 27 -7.54 -3.20 3.64
C GLN A 27 -8.37 -2.44 4.68
N TYR A 28 -8.07 -1.16 4.91
CA TYR A 28 -8.79 -0.32 5.87
C TYR A 28 -9.99 0.41 5.25
N PHE A 29 -10.15 0.37 3.92
CA PHE A 29 -11.16 1.15 3.20
C PHE A 29 -12.06 0.32 2.29
N ALA A 30 -11.70 -0.93 2.02
CA ALA A 30 -12.41 -1.82 1.11
C ALA A 30 -12.37 -3.26 1.60
N ASP A 31 -13.35 -4.06 1.17
CA ASP A 31 -13.36 -5.50 1.45
C ASP A 31 -12.37 -6.28 0.57
N GLU A 32 -12.20 -7.56 0.90
CA GLU A 32 -11.29 -8.48 0.19
C GLU A 32 -11.58 -8.50 -1.32
N GLU A 33 -12.85 -8.66 -1.71
CA GLU A 33 -13.24 -8.81 -3.11
C GLU A 33 -12.93 -7.55 -3.91
N ALA A 34 -13.21 -6.37 -3.35
CA ALA A 34 -12.90 -5.10 -3.97
C ALA A 34 -11.38 -4.93 -4.14
N LEU A 35 -10.57 -5.27 -3.13
CA LEU A 35 -9.11 -5.15 -3.23
C LEU A 35 -8.49 -6.15 -4.19
N VAL A 36 -8.95 -7.39 -4.16
CA VAL A 36 -8.54 -8.43 -5.09
C VAL A 36 -8.87 -8.01 -6.52
N SER A 37 -10.06 -7.46 -6.76
CA SER A 37 -10.45 -6.95 -8.08
C SER A 37 -9.57 -5.79 -8.54
N GLN A 38 -9.14 -4.90 -7.64
CA GLN A 38 -8.20 -3.82 -8.00
C GLN A 38 -6.81 -4.37 -8.31
N LEU A 39 -6.29 -5.27 -7.47
CA LEU A 39 -4.96 -5.87 -7.65
C LEU A 39 -4.84 -6.67 -8.95
N GLN A 40 -5.90 -7.34 -9.38
CA GLN A 40 -5.94 -8.11 -10.64
C GLN A 40 -5.84 -7.24 -11.91
N LYS A 41 -6.04 -5.92 -11.80
CA LYS A 41 -5.80 -5.01 -12.93
C LYS A 41 -4.31 -4.88 -13.24
N ASP A 42 -3.46 -5.24 -12.29
CA ASP A 42 -2.03 -5.22 -12.50
C ASP A 42 -1.61 -6.32 -13.48
N LYS A 43 -0.61 -6.00 -14.29
CA LYS A 43 -0.15 -6.92 -15.33
C LYS A 43 0.46 -8.19 -14.71
N ASP A 44 0.10 -9.33 -15.28
CA ASP A 44 0.64 -10.64 -14.88
C ASP A 44 0.46 -10.94 -13.38
N PHE A 45 -0.66 -10.49 -12.78
CA PHE A 45 -1.01 -10.77 -11.39
C PHE A 45 -2.36 -11.49 -11.30
N SER A 46 -2.33 -12.77 -10.98
CA SER A 46 -3.53 -13.61 -10.94
C SER A 46 -4.42 -13.33 -9.74
N GLU A 47 -5.68 -13.76 -9.82
CA GLU A 47 -6.62 -13.72 -8.68
C GLU A 47 -6.06 -14.43 -7.45
N GLU A 48 -5.45 -15.61 -7.63
CA GLU A 48 -4.90 -16.40 -6.55
C GLU A 48 -3.76 -15.66 -5.82
N GLU A 49 -2.87 -15.01 -6.58
CA GLU A 49 -1.79 -14.20 -6.03
C GLU A 49 -2.33 -12.95 -5.33
N ALA A 50 -3.36 -12.29 -5.87
CA ALA A 50 -4.00 -11.14 -5.25
C ALA A 50 -4.67 -11.49 -3.92
N ARG A 51 -5.42 -12.60 -3.87
CA ARG A 51 -6.02 -13.11 -2.62
C ARG A 51 -4.96 -13.49 -1.60
N SER A 52 -3.91 -14.18 -2.04
CA SER A 52 -2.78 -14.56 -1.18
C SER A 52 -2.10 -13.34 -0.56
N LEU A 53 -1.86 -12.29 -1.35
CA LEU A 53 -1.30 -11.02 -0.87
C LEU A 53 -2.22 -10.34 0.16
N TYR A 54 -3.51 -10.21 -0.14
CA TYR A 54 -4.48 -9.63 0.78
C TYR A 54 -4.50 -10.38 2.12
N GLN A 55 -4.59 -11.71 2.08
CA GLN A 55 -4.61 -12.55 3.28
C GLN A 55 -3.31 -12.44 4.07
N GLN A 56 -2.16 -12.36 3.39
CA GLN A 56 -0.86 -12.16 4.04
C GLN A 56 -0.82 -10.82 4.79
N VAL A 57 -1.31 -9.75 4.18
CA VAL A 57 -1.35 -8.41 4.78
C VAL A 57 -2.30 -8.37 5.98
N ALA A 58 -3.52 -8.87 5.80
CA ALA A 58 -4.55 -8.89 6.83
C ALA A 58 -4.15 -9.76 8.04
N SER A 59 -3.58 -10.95 7.80
CA SER A 59 -3.17 -11.87 8.87
C SER A 59 -2.00 -11.34 9.70
N LYS A 60 -1.05 -10.65 9.07
CA LYS A 60 0.10 -10.04 9.76
C LYS A 60 -0.24 -8.70 10.41
N GLN A 61 -1.45 -8.17 10.19
CA GLN A 61 -1.90 -6.87 10.68
C GLN A 61 -0.89 -5.77 10.35
N TYR A 62 -0.38 -5.79 9.11
CA TYR A 62 0.59 -4.78 8.71
C TYR A 62 -0.01 -3.38 8.76
N SER A 63 0.62 -2.49 9.52
CA SER A 63 0.30 -1.06 9.50
C SER A 63 0.64 -0.47 8.12
N PRO A 64 -0.09 0.55 7.65
CA PRO A 64 0.23 1.23 6.40
C PRO A 64 1.70 1.69 6.35
N PRO A 65 2.35 1.71 5.17
CA PRO A 65 3.76 2.08 5.09
C PRO A 65 3.96 3.58 5.36
N SER A 66 5.11 3.94 5.95
CA SER A 66 5.51 5.34 6.06
C SER A 66 5.96 5.90 4.71
N ARG A 67 6.04 7.23 4.58
CA ARG A 67 6.59 7.89 3.39
C ARG A 67 8.01 7.42 3.09
N GLU A 68 8.86 7.30 4.11
CA GLU A 68 10.24 6.83 3.97
C GLU A 68 10.29 5.40 3.43
N SER A 69 9.40 4.53 3.91
CA SER A 69 9.28 3.15 3.43
C SER A 69 8.85 3.12 1.97
N ILE A 70 7.86 3.93 1.58
CA ILE A 70 7.41 4.07 0.19
C ILE A 70 8.57 4.52 -0.72
N LEU A 71 9.32 5.54 -0.31
CA LEU A 71 10.48 6.04 -1.05
C LEU A 71 11.60 5.00 -1.17
N GLU A 72 11.88 4.26 -0.10
CA GLU A 72 12.85 3.17 -0.13
C GLU A 72 12.40 2.06 -1.09
N TRP A 73 11.14 1.66 -1.02
CA TRP A 73 10.59 0.57 -1.83
C TRP A 73 10.54 0.90 -3.31
N GLN A 74 10.08 2.10 -3.68
CA GLN A 74 10.05 2.50 -5.08
C GLN A 74 11.46 2.60 -5.67
N SER A 75 12.50 2.84 -4.87
CA SER A 75 13.89 2.82 -5.37
C SER A 75 14.37 1.43 -5.82
N LYS A 76 13.61 0.37 -5.49
CA LYS A 76 13.90 -1.04 -5.80
C LYS A 76 13.07 -1.60 -6.96
N GLN A 77 12.22 -0.77 -7.58
CA GLN A 77 11.37 -1.16 -8.72
C GLN A 77 11.26 -0.01 -9.73
N ASP A 78 10.73 -0.30 -10.91
CA ASP A 78 10.61 0.70 -11.97
C ASP A 78 9.44 1.67 -11.73
N PHE A 79 8.34 1.19 -11.15
CA PHE A 79 7.17 2.01 -10.89
C PHE A 79 7.35 2.92 -9.67
N GLN A 80 7.11 4.23 -9.85
CA GLN A 80 7.15 5.21 -8.77
C GLN A 80 5.81 5.25 -8.03
N ILE A 81 5.83 4.82 -6.76
CA ILE A 81 4.64 4.79 -5.90
C ILE A 81 4.27 6.22 -5.45
N CYS A 82 5.28 7.02 -5.08
CA CYS A 82 5.18 8.45 -4.88
C CYS A 82 5.60 9.16 -6.18
N PRO A 83 4.68 9.83 -6.89
CA PRO A 83 4.97 10.45 -8.19
C PRO A 83 5.84 11.70 -8.09
N ASP A 84 5.86 12.38 -6.93
CA ASP A 84 6.73 13.52 -6.67
C ASP A 84 7.58 13.27 -5.41
N PRO A 85 8.76 12.63 -5.52
CA PRO A 85 9.61 12.32 -4.37
C PRO A 85 10.24 13.55 -3.70
N GLU A 86 10.31 14.68 -4.42
CA GLU A 86 10.93 15.92 -3.93
C GLU A 86 9.95 16.74 -3.08
N ASP A 87 8.65 16.58 -3.31
CA ASP A 87 7.62 17.14 -2.45
C ASP A 87 7.57 16.40 -1.08
N PRO A 88 7.85 17.08 0.04
CA PRO A 88 7.81 16.46 1.36
C PRO A 88 6.41 15.97 1.77
N ASP A 89 5.35 16.55 1.20
CA ASP A 89 3.97 16.20 1.51
C ASP A 89 3.44 15.08 0.58
N ALA A 90 4.13 14.78 -0.52
CA ALA A 90 3.72 13.71 -1.43
C ALA A 90 4.07 12.30 -0.90
N GLY A 91 3.17 11.35 -1.14
CA GLY A 91 3.36 9.94 -0.83
C GLY A 91 3.21 9.59 0.65
N ASN A 92 2.75 10.53 1.49
CA ASN A 92 2.46 10.25 2.89
C ASN A 92 0.99 9.81 3.06
N VAL A 93 0.77 8.50 3.10
CA VAL A 93 -0.58 7.92 3.25
C VAL A 93 -1.28 8.35 4.55
N TYR A 94 -0.54 8.69 5.61
CA TYR A 94 -1.09 9.15 6.88
C TYR A 94 -1.51 10.62 6.88
N GLN A 95 -0.96 11.43 5.97
CA GLN A 95 -1.44 12.79 5.70
C GLN A 95 -2.63 12.76 4.72
N ASP A 96 -2.56 11.88 3.71
CA ASP A 96 -3.57 11.80 2.64
C ASP A 96 -4.88 11.14 3.07
N LEU A 97 -4.85 10.27 4.09
CA LEU A 97 -5.98 9.42 4.49
C LEU A 97 -6.20 9.45 6.01
N THR A 98 -7.43 9.15 6.42
CA THR A 98 -7.79 8.98 7.83
C THR A 98 -7.97 7.49 8.14
N PHE A 99 -7.05 6.92 8.92
CA PHE A 99 -7.11 5.53 9.35
C PHE A 99 -7.88 5.36 10.68
N PRO A 100 -8.34 4.14 11.01
CA PRO A 100 -8.86 3.84 12.35
C PRO A 100 -7.83 4.13 13.44
N GLN A 101 -8.29 4.56 14.62
CA GLN A 101 -7.42 4.93 15.75
C GLN A 101 -6.44 3.80 16.13
N SER A 102 -6.89 2.55 16.04
CA SER A 102 -6.10 1.35 16.34
C SER A 102 -4.82 1.23 15.51
N VAL A 103 -4.77 1.83 14.31
CA VAL A 103 -3.57 1.84 13.46
C VAL A 103 -2.49 2.75 14.05
N TYR A 104 -2.89 3.91 14.59
CA TYR A 104 -1.94 4.82 15.23
C TYR A 104 -1.45 4.26 16.57
N GLU A 105 -2.33 3.58 17.31
CA GLU A 105 -1.99 2.89 18.55
C GLU A 105 -0.95 1.79 18.32
N SER A 106 -1.15 0.92 17.32
CA SER A 106 -0.22 -0.18 17.03
C SER A 106 1.18 0.30 16.63
N ILE A 107 1.27 1.43 15.91
CA ILE A 107 2.55 2.04 15.54
C ILE A 107 3.24 2.65 16.77
N SER A 108 2.48 3.31 17.64
CA SER A 108 3.00 3.88 18.89
C SER A 108 3.57 2.80 19.80
N GLU A 109 2.80 1.73 20.04
CA GLU A 109 3.20 0.60 20.89
C GLU A 109 4.49 -0.06 20.37
N TYR A 110 4.59 -0.29 19.05
CA TYR A 110 5.79 -0.87 18.45
C TYR A 110 7.05 0.00 18.62
N ASN A 111 6.90 1.33 18.55
CA ASN A 111 8.03 2.25 18.73
C ASN A 111 8.45 2.36 20.21
N GLU A 112 7.50 2.23 21.13
CA GLU A 112 7.75 2.18 22.57
C GLU A 112 8.48 0.90 22.99
N GLU A 113 8.09 -0.27 22.45
CA GLU A 113 8.77 -1.55 22.73
C GLU A 113 10.23 -1.59 22.24
N LYS A 114 10.59 -0.73 21.28
CA LYS A 114 11.93 -0.67 20.68
C LYS A 114 12.84 0.42 21.25
N SER A 115 12.32 1.30 22.11
CA SER A 115 13.07 2.40 22.74
C SER A 115 13.67 1.99 24.09
#